data_AF-A0A9D3RHJ7-F1
#
_entry.id   AF-A0A9D3RHJ7-F1
#
_cell.length_a   1.000
_cell.length_b   1.000
_cell.length_c   1.000
_cell.angle_alpha   90.00
_cell.angle_beta   90.00
_cell.angle_gamma   90.00
#
_symmetry.space_group_name_H-M   'P 1'
#
loop_
_entity.id
_entity.type
_entity.pdbx_description
1 polymer ?
#
loop_
_entity_poly.entity_id
_entity_poly.type
_entity_poly.pdbx_seq_one_letter_code
_entity_poly.pdbx_strand_id
1 'polypeptide(L)'
;ESDDGKTFFLKIHAREVLATHAHLLKIKAPFKANDIPDNRDTPMEWLFKPLRLPSDIMHPEPDYFTSHFDKGKIDFFLLDDKETFFSPSKRNRIVYYILARCPYFTEDCKAKDKTGISGY
;
A
#
# COMPACT_ATOMS: atom_id res chain seq x y z
N GLU A 1 -26.42 -5.79 15.96
CA GLU A 1 -26.05 -6.40 17.24
C GLU A 1 -25.56 -7.81 16.97
N SER A 2 -24.60 -8.35 17.73
CA SER A 2 -24.16 -9.73 17.49
C SER A 2 -25.18 -10.72 18.02
N ASP A 3 -25.47 -11.75 17.24
CA ASP A 3 -26.47 -12.80 17.55
C ASP A 3 -26.18 -13.51 18.89
N ASP A 4 -24.90 -13.66 19.21
CA ASP A 4 -24.35 -14.32 20.40
C ASP A 4 -24.16 -13.38 21.62
N GLY A 5 -24.35 -12.07 21.47
CA GLY A 5 -24.19 -11.07 22.54
C GLY A 5 -22.77 -10.94 23.12
N LYS A 6 -21.78 -11.65 22.56
CA LYS A 6 -20.39 -11.69 23.04
C LYS A 6 -19.40 -11.06 22.07
N THR A 7 -19.76 -10.99 20.79
CA THR A 7 -18.90 -10.40 19.77
C THR A 7 -19.12 -8.90 19.66
N PHE A 8 -18.03 -8.16 19.70
CA PHE A 8 -18.00 -6.71 19.53
C PHE A 8 -17.28 -6.36 18.23
N PHE A 9 -17.87 -5.48 17.44
CA PHE A 9 -17.29 -5.01 16.18
C PHE A 9 -16.66 -3.64 16.39
N LEU A 10 -15.36 -3.52 16.10
CA LEU A 10 -14.64 -2.25 16.13
C LEU A 10 -14.26 -1.83 14.70
N LYS A 11 -14.71 -0.65 14.28
CA LYS A 11 -14.30 -0.04 13.02
C LYS A 11 -13.14 0.92 13.28
N ILE A 12 -11.99 0.64 12.66
CA ILE A 12 -10.79 1.46 12.80
C ILE A 12 -10.71 2.43 11.63
N HIS A 13 -10.54 3.72 11.94
CA HIS A 13 -10.26 4.76 10.96
C HIS A 13 -8.89 5.36 11.21
N ALA A 14 -7.98 5.20 10.24
CA ALA A 14 -6.61 5.69 10.32
C ALA A 14 -6.38 6.62 9.13
N ARG A 15 -6.46 7.93 9.32
CA ARG A 15 -6.21 8.93 8.25
C ARG A 15 -4.84 9.57 8.42
N GLU A 16 -4.61 10.23 9.55
CA GLU A 16 -3.39 11.00 9.80
C GLU A 16 -2.14 10.13 9.97
N VAL A 17 -2.29 8.97 10.62
CA VAL A 17 -1.17 8.07 10.91
C VAL A 17 -0.64 7.32 9.67
N LEU A 18 -1.43 7.27 8.58
CA LEU A 18 -1.07 6.53 7.37
C LEU A 18 0.15 7.12 6.67
N ALA A 19 0.21 8.44 6.50
CA ALA A 19 1.32 9.08 5.79
C ALA A 19 2.64 8.88 6.54
N THR A 20 2.63 9.01 7.86
CA THR A 20 3.80 8.78 8.72
C THR A 20 4.28 7.33 8.58
N HIS A 21 3.38 6.35 8.69
CA HIS A 21 3.77 4.95 8.59
C HIS A 21 4.15 4.56 7.17
N ALA A 22 3.51 5.09 6.13
CA ALA A 22 3.91 4.83 4.75
C ALA A 22 5.35 5.31 4.47
N HIS A 23 5.75 6.43 5.08
CA HIS A 23 7.12 6.95 4.99
C HIS A 23 8.13 6.03 5.70
N LEU A 24 7.79 5.56 6.90
CA LEU A 24 8.63 4.64 7.67
C LEU A 24 8.75 3.27 6.99
N LEU A 25 7.62 2.78 6.45
CA LEU A 25 7.52 1.51 5.73
C LEU A 25 8.06 1.56 4.30
N LYS A 26 8.50 2.74 3.84
CA LYS A 26 9.07 2.95 2.51
C LYS A 26 8.16 2.43 1.39
N ILE A 27 6.84 2.65 1.55
CA ILE A 27 5.84 2.23 0.56
C ILE A 27 6.14 2.89 -0.77
N LYS A 28 6.11 2.11 -1.86
CA LYS A 28 6.29 2.66 -3.21
C LYS A 28 5.04 3.40 -3.66
N ALA A 29 5.21 4.62 -4.14
CA ALA A 29 4.17 5.46 -4.70
C ALA A 29 4.60 5.99 -6.08
N PRO A 30 3.65 6.13 -7.03
CA PRO A 30 3.93 6.65 -8.36
C PRO A 30 4.21 8.15 -8.32
N PHE A 31 5.20 8.61 -9.08
CA PHE A 31 5.54 10.04 -9.20
C PHE A 31 5.54 10.55 -10.64
N LYS A 32 5.59 9.65 -11.62
CA LYS A 32 5.56 10.01 -13.03
C LYS A 32 5.00 8.85 -13.85
N ALA A 33 4.15 9.14 -14.85
CA ALA A 33 3.78 8.14 -15.85
C ALA A 33 5.02 7.71 -16.65
N ASN A 34 5.07 6.44 -17.04
CA ASN A 34 6.17 5.95 -17.85
C ASN A 34 6.14 6.63 -19.23
N ASP A 35 7.17 7.44 -19.51
CA ASP A 35 7.35 8.13 -20.78
C ASP A 35 8.39 7.45 -21.68
N ILE A 36 8.90 6.29 -21.27
CA ILE A 36 9.79 5.48 -22.10
C ILE A 36 8.93 4.80 -23.18
N PRO A 37 9.24 4.97 -24.47
CA PRO A 37 8.55 4.27 -25.53
C PRO A 37 8.74 2.76 -25.33
N ASP A 38 7.64 2.01 -25.41
CA ASP A 38 7.64 0.56 -25.36
C ASP A 38 8.59 0.03 -26.44
N ASN A 39 9.73 -0.55 -26.03
CA ASN A 39 10.80 -0.99 -26.92
C ASN A 39 10.40 -2.30 -27.62
N ARG A 40 9.38 -2.21 -28.46
CA ARG A 40 8.87 -3.29 -29.30
C ARG A 40 9.86 -3.68 -30.41
N ASP A 41 10.94 -2.91 -30.58
CA ASP A 41 12.04 -3.20 -31.48
C ASP A 41 13.24 -3.80 -30.74
N THR A 42 13.00 -4.57 -29.67
CA THR A 42 14.05 -5.36 -29.04
C THR A 42 14.47 -6.50 -29.97
N PRO A 43 15.79 -6.69 -30.24
CA PRO A 43 16.24 -7.86 -30.98
C PRO A 43 15.71 -9.15 -30.33
N MET A 44 15.19 -10.07 -31.15
CA MET A 44 14.62 -11.36 -30.71
C MET A 44 13.29 -11.30 -29.95
N GLU A 45 12.51 -10.21 -30.09
CA GLU A 45 11.18 -10.09 -29.46
C GLU A 45 10.22 -11.26 -29.78
N TRP A 46 10.36 -11.88 -30.97
CA TRP A 46 9.59 -13.05 -31.41
C TRP A 46 9.63 -14.23 -30.43
N LEU A 47 10.72 -14.39 -29.67
CA LEU A 47 10.86 -15.48 -28.70
C LEU A 47 9.86 -15.36 -27.55
N PHE A 48 9.47 -14.14 -27.20
CA PHE A 48 8.56 -13.86 -26.08
C PHE A 48 7.12 -13.62 -26.51
N LYS A 49 6.82 -13.55 -27.82
CA LYS A 49 5.46 -13.37 -28.35
C LYS A 49 4.42 -14.39 -27.83
N PRO A 50 4.69 -15.71 -27.73
CA PRO A 50 3.69 -16.65 -27.20
C PRO A 50 3.42 -16.48 -25.69
N LEU A 51 4.29 -15.76 -24.97
CA LEU A 51 4.10 -15.45 -23.55
C LEU A 51 3.39 -14.11 -23.32
N ARG A 52 3.22 -13.31 -24.38
CA ARG A 52 2.58 -11.99 -24.29
C ARG A 52 1.10 -12.12 -24.60
N LEU A 53 0.29 -11.56 -23.71
CA LEU A 53 -1.15 -11.53 -23.87
C LEU A 53 -1.51 -10.55 -25.00
N PRO A 54 -2.45 -10.89 -25.91
CA PRO A 54 -2.90 -9.98 -26.95
C PRO A 54 -3.46 -8.69 -26.36
N SER A 55 -3.07 -7.53 -26.92
CA SER A 55 -3.51 -6.21 -26.47
C SER A 55 -5.02 -5.99 -26.55
N ASP A 56 -5.69 -6.75 -27.41
CA ASP A 56 -7.14 -6.64 -27.64
C ASP A 56 -7.98 -7.35 -26.55
N ILE A 57 -7.33 -8.18 -25.73
CA ILE A 57 -7.98 -8.92 -24.63
C ILE A 57 -7.76 -8.20 -23.30
N MET A 58 -6.63 -7.51 -23.15
CA MET A 58 -6.30 -6.77 -21.93
C MET A 58 -5.70 -5.42 -22.31
N HIS A 59 -6.41 -4.34 -21.96
CA HIS A 59 -5.88 -2.99 -22.03
C HIS A 59 -4.77 -2.88 -20.96
N PRO A 60 -3.48 -2.79 -21.35
CA PRO A 60 -2.41 -2.70 -20.37
C PRO A 60 -2.59 -1.40 -19.57
N GLU A 61 -2.62 -1.50 -18.24
CA GLU A 61 -2.58 -0.32 -17.39
C GLU A 61 -1.26 0.43 -17.66
N PRO A 62 -1.28 1.77 -17.68
CA PRO A 62 -0.07 2.55 -17.88
C PRO A 62 0.93 2.27 -16.76
N ASP A 63 2.18 2.01 -17.14
CA ASP A 63 3.27 1.88 -16.17
C ASP A 63 3.58 3.25 -15.54
N TYR A 64 3.99 3.24 -14.28
CA TYR A 64 4.42 4.44 -13.57
C TYR A 64 5.80 4.24 -12.96
N PHE A 65 6.62 5.28 -13.01
CA PHE A 65 7.81 5.35 -12.18
C PHE A 65 7.41 5.49 -10.72
N THR A 66 7.99 4.65 -9.88
CA THR A 66 7.69 4.61 -8.44
C THR A 66 8.93 4.96 -7.62
N SER A 67 8.69 5.65 -6.51
CA SER A 67 9.72 5.95 -5.50
C SER A 67 9.17 5.67 -4.10
N HIS A 68 10.05 5.58 -3.11
CA HIS A 68 9.64 5.44 -1.72
C HIS A 68 8.90 6.69 -1.24
N PHE A 69 7.74 6.50 -0.63
CA PHE A 69 6.89 7.57 -0.16
C PHE A 69 7.60 8.45 0.86
N ASP A 70 7.47 9.77 0.68
CA ASP A 70 8.00 10.78 1.57
C ASP A 70 6.91 11.75 2.01
N LYS A 71 6.63 11.76 3.32
CA LYS A 71 5.64 12.66 3.92
C LYS A 71 6.05 14.14 3.75
N GLY A 72 7.35 14.43 3.63
CA GLY A 72 7.84 15.80 3.38
C GLY A 72 7.77 16.23 1.92
N LYS A 73 7.52 15.30 0.99
CA LYS A 73 7.49 15.55 -0.46
C LYS A 73 6.24 14.95 -1.10
N ILE A 74 5.08 15.13 -0.47
CA ILE A 74 3.82 14.57 -0.95
C ILE A 74 3.50 15.08 -2.37
N ASP A 75 3.78 16.35 -2.63
CA ASP A 75 3.54 17.01 -3.93
C ASP A 75 4.44 16.49 -5.07
N PHE A 76 5.46 15.67 -4.76
CA PHE A 76 6.27 14.99 -5.76
C PHE A 76 5.54 13.79 -6.39
N PHE A 77 4.57 13.21 -5.69
CA PHE A 77 3.87 12.00 -6.14
C PHE A 77 2.61 12.36 -6.93
N LEU A 78 2.16 11.46 -7.82
CA LEU A 78 0.94 11.62 -8.62
C LEU A 78 -0.30 11.30 -7.78
N LEU A 79 -0.63 12.21 -6.86
CA LEU A 79 -1.71 12.02 -5.89
C LEU A 79 -2.76 13.10 -6.14
N ASP A 80 -3.89 12.71 -6.73
CA ASP A 80 -4.97 13.66 -7.02
C ASP A 80 -5.67 14.15 -5.74
N ASP A 81 -5.95 13.24 -4.81
CA ASP A 81 -6.69 13.55 -3.60
C ASP A 81 -6.01 12.93 -2.37
N LYS A 82 -5.74 13.79 -1.38
CA LYS A 82 -5.12 13.42 -0.10
C LYS A 82 -5.97 12.43 0.69
N GLU A 83 -7.29 12.45 0.48
CA GLU A 83 -8.25 11.57 1.14
C GLU A 83 -8.32 10.16 0.52
N THR A 84 -8.04 10.07 -0.78
CA THR A 84 -8.00 8.81 -1.53
C THR A 84 -6.60 8.28 -1.83
N PHE A 85 -5.55 9.03 -1.46
CA PHE A 85 -4.15 8.73 -1.76
C PHE A 85 -3.77 7.24 -1.61
N PHE A 86 -4.05 6.65 -0.46
CA PHE A 86 -3.85 5.22 -0.28
C PHE A 86 -5.11 4.46 -0.74
N SER A 87 -4.96 3.47 -1.62
CA SER A 87 -6.08 2.56 -1.93
C SER A 87 -6.52 1.80 -0.66
N PRO A 88 -7.78 1.34 -0.56
CA PRO A 88 -8.26 0.57 0.60
C PRO A 88 -7.33 -0.57 1.00
N SER A 89 -6.76 -1.29 0.02
CA SER A 89 -5.80 -2.37 0.24
C SER A 89 -4.48 -1.87 0.86
N LYS A 90 -3.93 -0.75 0.38
CA LYS A 90 -2.72 -0.13 0.95
C LYS A 90 -2.99 0.35 2.38
N ARG A 91 -4.13 0.99 2.63
CA ARG A 91 -4.55 1.41 3.98
C ARG A 91 -4.64 0.21 4.92
N ASN A 92 -5.32 -0.86 4.49
CA ASN A 92 -5.48 -2.06 5.30
C ASN A 92 -4.12 -2.68 5.67
N ARG A 93 -3.18 -2.75 4.71
CA ARG A 93 -1.83 -3.27 4.96
C ARG A 93 -1.04 -2.41 5.95
N ILE A 94 -1.15 -1.09 5.85
CA ILE A 94 -0.50 -0.16 6.79
C ILE A 94 -1.11 -0.32 8.19
N VAL A 95 -2.44 -0.29 8.29
CA VAL A 95 -3.16 -0.42 9.57
C VAL A 95 -2.85 -1.77 10.23
N TYR A 96 -2.87 -2.86 9.48
CA TYR A 96 -2.47 -4.17 9.97
C TYR A 96 -1.03 -4.15 10.51
N TYR A 97 -0.09 -3.52 9.80
CA TYR A 97 1.29 -3.41 10.27
C TYR A 97 1.35 -2.70 11.63
N ILE A 98 0.65 -1.58 11.78
CA ILE A 98 0.58 -0.83 13.03
C ILE A 98 0.04 -1.72 14.14
N LEU A 99 -1.12 -2.34 13.92
CA LEU A 99 -1.75 -3.19 14.94
C LEU A 99 -0.90 -4.41 15.30
N ALA A 100 -0.18 -4.98 14.34
CA ALA A 100 0.64 -6.18 14.56
C ALA A 100 1.94 -5.89 15.30
N ARG A 101 2.52 -4.69 15.13
CA ARG A 101 3.91 -4.40 15.54
C ARG A 101 4.07 -3.23 16.49
N CYS A 102 3.09 -2.33 16.59
CA CYS A 102 3.15 -1.24 17.55
C CYS A 102 2.61 -1.74 18.90
N PRO A 103 3.44 -1.79 19.97
CA PRO A 103 2.96 -2.11 21.30
C PRO A 103 2.05 -1.01 21.80
N TYR A 104 1.00 -1.38 22.55
CA TYR A 104 -0.01 -0.44 23.03
C TYR A 104 0.20 0.01 24.49
N PHE A 105 1.28 -0.42 25.16
CA PHE A 105 1.50 -0.15 26.58
C PHE A 105 2.50 0.98 26.86
N THR A 106 2.18 1.77 27.88
CA THR A 106 3.07 2.78 28.48
C THR A 106 3.78 2.21 29.71
N GLU A 107 5.10 2.33 29.68
CA GLU A 107 6.21 2.16 30.66
C GLU A 107 6.09 1.31 31.95
N ASP A 108 4.91 1.01 32.51
CA ASP A 108 4.77 0.35 33.82
C ASP A 108 4.38 -1.15 33.78
N CYS A 109 4.22 -1.73 32.59
CA CYS A 109 3.77 -3.13 32.44
C CYS A 109 4.88 -4.04 31.89
N LYS A 110 5.16 -5.17 32.58
CA LYS A 110 6.17 -6.18 32.20
C LYS A 110 5.89 -6.93 30.88
N ALA A 111 4.77 -6.65 30.21
CA ALA A 111 4.38 -7.29 28.97
C ALA A 111 4.72 -6.40 27.77
N LYS A 112 6.01 -6.38 27.39
CA LYS A 112 6.54 -5.53 26.30
C LYS A 112 6.08 -5.95 24.90
N ASP A 113 5.48 -7.12 24.74
CA ASP A 113 5.23 -7.73 23.43
C ASP A 113 3.76 -7.78 23.02
N LYS A 114 2.83 -7.19 23.79
CA LYS A 114 1.42 -7.19 23.37
C LYS A 114 1.17 -6.06 22.38
N THR A 115 0.65 -6.44 21.22
CA THR A 115 0.25 -5.53 20.13
C THR A 115 -1.27 -5.54 19.97
N GLY A 116 -1.80 -4.64 19.12
CA GLY A 116 -3.24 -4.45 18.94
C GLY A 116 -3.97 -5.65 18.32
N ILE A 117 -3.24 -6.60 17.74
CA ILE A 117 -3.75 -7.90 17.32
C ILE A 117 -2.79 -8.99 17.79
N SER A 118 -3.32 -10.08 18.34
CA SER A 118 -2.50 -11.26 18.62
C SER A 118 -2.15 -11.94 17.30
N GLY A 119 -0.86 -12.23 17.09
CA GLY A 119 -0.46 -13.24 16.10
C GLY A 119 -1.02 -14.60 16.51
N TYR A 120 -1.36 -15.43 15.52
CA TYR A 120 -1.63 -16.86 15.73
C TYR A 120 -0.34 -17.61 16.06
#